data_AF-A0A3F3H3M9-F1
#
_entry.id   AF-A0A3F3H3M9-F1
#
_cell.length_a   1.000
_cell.length_b   1.000
_cell.length_c   1.000
_cell.angle_alpha   90.00
_cell.angle_beta   90.00
_cell.angle_gamma   90.00
#
_symmetry.space_group_name_H-M   'P 1'
#
loop_
_entity.id
_entity.type
_entity.pdbx_description
1 polymer ?
#
loop_
_entity_poly.entity_id
_entity_poly.type
_entity_poly.pdbx_seq_one_letter_code
_entity_poly.pdbx_strand_id
1 'polypeptide(L)'
;MTKQVFAGGKAVDLAQVLDNRDWRSQSQNFLEQSFPNAVVVAVKLNIPGEVKNSPAIQQIFRAGWQVLQADLKDFPLQKVWLGIERMTGPEGFLVVDGDLTAVKRVTMAFEQDYALGRLFDSDVMAATADSYQLSREDLGFAPRQCLVCDQPAKYCAKAGRHDFADLHEAIEAMYLDYFVVDPVIPVWNEDQTVRAALAACLYEVTATPKPGLVDPVSLGAHHDMTAFTFIDSSLALEPYFRTVYQHGRAFAGTDLTALLAEIRPVGIQAEQEMFAATDGVNTHKGAIFTLGILIAAYAYATRGDQTTTLSAVQEIVRQIGADMVAKDLAEQVAAQQETAGESQYRRYQLTGVRGEVQDGLLALSQVGLPTLRQSQGTVNQRLLDTLMALAGAIEDSTLIKRAGDPAIVEQMRQWTLDYQKLGGATTPEGMAFLEDLDQQFIDQHLSIGGAADYLILTVFIGRLTGLL
;
A
#
# COMPACT_ATOMS: atom_id res chain seq x y z
N MET A 1 21.50 -5.09 18.91
CA MET A 1 20.68 -4.13 18.15
C MET A 1 19.25 -4.23 18.66
N THR A 2 18.57 -3.12 18.90
CA THR A 2 17.14 -3.14 19.23
C THR A 2 16.38 -3.65 18.03
N LYS A 3 15.66 -4.77 18.16
CA LYS A 3 14.87 -5.36 17.07
C LYS A 3 13.74 -4.40 16.68
N GLN A 4 13.65 -4.02 15.41
CA GLN A 4 12.72 -3.01 14.92
C GLN A 4 11.27 -3.40 15.22
N VAL A 5 10.94 -4.69 15.13
CA VAL A 5 9.59 -5.19 15.39
C VAL A 5 9.12 -4.90 16.81
N PHE A 6 10.01 -4.88 17.80
CA PHE A 6 9.63 -4.72 19.22
C PHE A 6 9.86 -3.30 19.75
N ALA A 7 10.44 -2.42 18.94
CA ALA A 7 10.73 -1.04 19.34
C ALA A 7 9.46 -0.25 19.68
N GLY A 8 9.49 0.55 20.75
CA GLY A 8 8.37 1.34 21.22
C GLY A 8 7.26 0.54 21.95
N GLY A 9 7.38 -0.79 22.02
CA GLY A 9 6.44 -1.64 22.74
C GLY A 9 6.64 -1.63 24.25
N LYS A 10 5.58 -1.97 25.00
CA LYS A 10 5.61 -2.10 26.46
C LYS A 10 5.51 -3.57 26.86
N ALA A 11 6.24 -3.96 27.90
CA ALA A 11 6.13 -5.28 28.50
C ALA A 11 4.76 -5.44 29.17
N VAL A 12 4.16 -6.62 29.04
CA VAL A 12 2.94 -7.00 29.76
C VAL A 12 3.21 -8.01 30.86
N ASP A 13 2.47 -7.89 31.96
CA ASP A 13 2.52 -8.85 33.06
C ASP A 13 1.50 -9.98 32.91
N LEU A 14 1.58 -10.98 33.80
CA LEU A 14 0.67 -12.13 33.77
C LEU A 14 -0.79 -11.74 34.01
N ALA A 15 -1.07 -10.75 34.86
CA ALA A 15 -2.43 -10.34 35.18
C ALA A 15 -3.11 -9.77 33.93
N GLN A 16 -2.41 -8.90 33.20
CA GLN A 16 -2.87 -8.33 31.94
C GLN A 16 -3.14 -9.41 30.88
N VAL A 17 -2.29 -10.44 30.80
CA VAL A 17 -2.49 -11.57 29.88
C VAL A 17 -3.74 -12.38 30.24
N LEU A 18 -3.98 -12.63 31.52
CA LEU A 18 -5.17 -13.34 32.00
C LEU A 18 -6.45 -12.52 31.79
N ASP A 19 -6.42 -11.22 32.10
CA ASP A 19 -7.53 -10.29 31.86
C ASP A 19 -7.90 -10.25 30.37
N ASN A 20 -6.91 -10.27 29.47
CA ASN A 20 -7.17 -10.32 28.03
C ASN A 20 -7.80 -11.64 27.60
N ARG A 21 -7.40 -12.77 28.19
CA ARG A 21 -8.01 -14.07 27.90
C ARG A 21 -9.49 -14.08 28.32
N ASP A 22 -9.80 -13.52 29.48
CA ASP A 22 -11.17 -13.48 29.98
C ASP A 22 -12.03 -12.52 29.14
N TRP A 23 -11.48 -11.35 28.76
CA TRP A 23 -12.12 -10.44 27.81
C TRP A 23 -12.40 -11.10 26.45
N ARG A 24 -11.44 -11.86 25.90
CA ARG A 24 -11.61 -12.61 24.64
C ARG A 24 -12.77 -13.59 24.75
N SER A 25 -12.80 -14.40 25.80
CA SER A 25 -13.87 -15.38 26.01
C SER A 25 -15.23 -14.72 26.13
N GLN A 26 -15.34 -13.61 26.87
CA GLN A 26 -16.58 -12.83 26.97
C GLN A 26 -17.00 -12.25 25.62
N SER A 27 -16.05 -11.75 24.83
CA SER A 27 -16.29 -11.20 23.49
C SER A 27 -16.80 -12.26 22.52
N GLN A 28 -16.20 -13.45 22.52
CA GLN A 28 -16.65 -14.60 21.73
C GLN A 28 -18.08 -15.00 22.12
N ASN A 29 -18.35 -15.20 23.41
CA ASN A 29 -19.69 -15.54 23.90
C ASN A 29 -20.74 -14.50 23.51
N PHE A 30 -20.40 -13.20 23.60
CA PHE A 30 -21.30 -12.12 23.20
C PHE A 30 -21.63 -12.17 21.71
N LEU A 31 -20.62 -12.38 20.86
CA LEU A 31 -20.80 -12.47 19.40
C LEU A 31 -21.64 -13.70 19.03
N GLU A 32 -21.37 -14.85 19.63
CA GLU A 32 -22.14 -16.08 19.41
C GLU A 32 -23.61 -15.93 19.81
N GLN A 33 -23.89 -15.27 20.94
CA GLN A 33 -25.27 -15.00 21.37
C GLN A 33 -25.98 -14.00 20.46
N SER A 34 -25.24 -13.01 19.96
CA SER A 34 -25.78 -11.97 19.07
C SER A 34 -26.01 -12.48 17.63
N PHE A 35 -25.21 -13.47 17.21
CA PHE A 35 -25.22 -14.03 15.86
C PHE A 35 -25.22 -15.57 15.89
N PRO A 36 -26.28 -16.22 16.41
CA PRO A 36 -26.28 -17.65 16.70
C PRO A 36 -26.16 -18.57 15.48
N ASN A 37 -26.48 -18.06 14.28
CA ASN A 37 -26.41 -18.81 13.03
C ASN A 37 -25.18 -18.46 12.17
N ALA A 38 -24.29 -17.61 12.67
CA ALA A 38 -23.09 -17.17 11.97
C ALA A 38 -21.84 -17.84 12.55
N VAL A 39 -20.73 -17.73 11.81
CA VAL A 39 -19.42 -18.20 12.23
C VAL A 39 -18.63 -17.02 12.79
N VAL A 40 -18.06 -17.19 13.98
CA VAL A 40 -17.15 -16.23 14.60
C VAL A 40 -15.71 -16.65 14.33
N VAL A 41 -14.93 -15.75 13.75
CA VAL A 41 -13.48 -15.91 13.51
C VAL A 41 -12.76 -14.95 14.45
N ALA A 42 -12.08 -15.48 15.47
CA ALA A 42 -11.24 -14.73 16.39
C ALA A 42 -9.78 -14.83 15.95
N VAL A 43 -9.10 -13.69 15.81
CA VAL A 43 -7.76 -13.60 15.22
C VAL A 43 -6.85 -12.81 16.13
N LYS A 44 -5.66 -13.35 16.41
CA LYS A 44 -4.60 -12.66 17.17
C LYS A 44 -3.22 -12.96 16.58
N LEU A 45 -2.20 -12.26 17.05
CA LEU A 45 -0.80 -12.65 16.77
C LEU A 45 -0.23 -13.55 17.88
N ASN A 46 0.49 -14.59 17.47
CA ASN A 46 1.28 -15.46 18.34
C ASN A 46 2.69 -14.86 18.56
N ILE A 47 2.75 -13.68 19.17
CA ILE A 47 4.01 -13.00 19.51
C ILE A 47 4.59 -13.54 20.84
N PRO A 48 5.79 -14.14 20.83
CA PRO A 48 6.44 -14.67 22.03
C PRO A 48 7.11 -13.54 22.84
N GLY A 49 7.24 -13.76 24.15
CA GLY A 49 7.84 -12.79 25.08
C GLY A 49 6.84 -11.76 25.63
N GLU A 50 7.40 -10.77 26.34
CA GLU A 50 6.66 -9.78 27.14
C GLU A 50 6.17 -8.59 26.32
N VAL A 51 6.86 -8.22 25.24
CA VAL A 51 6.42 -7.14 24.34
C VAL A 51 5.51 -7.73 23.27
N LYS A 52 4.20 -7.52 23.44
CA LYS A 52 3.17 -8.10 22.56
C LYS A 52 2.57 -7.12 21.57
N ASN A 53 2.83 -5.82 21.73
CA ASN A 53 2.36 -4.78 20.84
C ASN A 53 3.43 -3.69 20.66
N SER A 54 3.52 -3.18 19.44
CA SER A 54 4.41 -2.13 18.97
C SER A 54 3.86 -1.62 17.62
N PRO A 55 4.32 -0.46 17.10
CA PRO A 55 3.90 0.00 15.78
C PRO A 55 4.10 -1.04 14.66
N ALA A 56 5.24 -1.75 14.66
CA ALA A 56 5.53 -2.79 13.68
C ALA A 56 4.66 -4.05 13.86
N ILE A 57 4.34 -4.44 15.09
CA ILE A 57 3.41 -5.56 15.37
C ILE A 57 1.99 -5.19 14.90
N GLN A 58 1.55 -3.95 15.09
CA GLN A 58 0.27 -3.47 14.56
C GLN A 58 0.25 -3.49 13.03
N GLN A 59 1.35 -3.11 12.40
CA GLN A 59 1.52 -3.17 10.94
C GLN A 59 1.41 -4.61 10.42
N ILE A 60 2.10 -5.57 11.06
CA ILE A 60 1.97 -7.00 10.76
C ILE A 60 0.50 -7.43 10.84
N PHE A 61 -0.19 -7.08 11.93
CA PHE A 61 -1.58 -7.47 12.11
C PHE A 61 -2.50 -6.86 11.06
N ARG A 62 -2.36 -5.57 10.74
CA ARG A 62 -3.18 -4.89 9.73
C ARG A 62 -3.02 -5.53 8.35
N ALA A 63 -1.79 -5.85 7.94
CA ALA A 63 -1.53 -6.50 6.65
C ALA A 63 -2.22 -7.87 6.56
N GLY A 64 -1.99 -8.75 7.54
CA GLY A 64 -2.66 -10.06 7.52
C GLY A 64 -4.17 -9.98 7.75
N TRP A 65 -4.66 -9.00 8.51
CA TRP A 65 -6.09 -8.76 8.68
C TRP A 65 -6.78 -8.40 7.36
N GLN A 66 -6.18 -7.53 6.56
CA GLN A 66 -6.72 -7.17 5.24
C GLN A 66 -6.75 -8.39 4.31
N VAL A 67 -5.68 -9.21 4.30
CA VAL A 67 -5.61 -10.44 3.50
C VAL A 67 -6.68 -11.43 3.95
N LEU A 68 -6.84 -11.66 5.26
CA LEU A 68 -7.86 -12.57 5.77
C LEU A 68 -9.29 -12.11 5.41
N GLN A 69 -9.57 -10.80 5.45
CA GLN A 69 -10.85 -10.26 4.99
C GLN A 69 -11.05 -10.46 3.49
N ALA A 70 -9.97 -10.41 2.70
CA ALA A 70 -10.00 -10.72 1.27
C ALA A 70 -10.36 -12.18 1.01
N ASP A 71 -9.72 -13.08 1.73
CA ASP A 71 -9.91 -14.52 1.59
C ASP A 71 -11.33 -14.94 2.01
N LEU A 72 -11.93 -14.21 2.95
CA LEU A 72 -13.29 -14.43 3.43
C LEU A 72 -14.38 -13.67 2.63
N LYS A 73 -14.05 -13.04 1.49
CA LYS A 73 -14.99 -12.21 0.70
C LYS A 73 -16.29 -12.93 0.29
N ASP A 74 -16.23 -14.26 0.11
CA ASP A 74 -17.37 -15.07 -0.32
C ASP A 74 -18.33 -15.42 0.84
N PHE A 75 -17.97 -15.04 2.07
CA PHE A 75 -18.80 -15.17 3.27
C PHE A 75 -19.35 -13.79 3.67
N PRO A 76 -20.67 -13.56 3.62
CA PRO A 76 -21.26 -12.28 3.98
C PRO A 76 -20.85 -11.82 5.38
N LEU A 77 -20.28 -10.63 5.46
CA LEU A 77 -19.77 -10.06 6.70
C LEU A 77 -20.90 -9.44 7.52
N GLN A 78 -21.12 -9.98 8.73
CA GLN A 78 -22.12 -9.49 9.68
C GLN A 78 -21.54 -8.48 10.68
N LYS A 79 -20.30 -8.72 11.13
CA LYS A 79 -19.65 -7.86 12.12
C LYS A 79 -18.14 -7.90 12.01
N VAL A 80 -17.52 -6.75 12.27
CA VAL A 80 -16.08 -6.59 12.49
C VAL A 80 -15.86 -5.94 13.84
N TRP A 81 -14.89 -6.44 14.59
CA TRP A 81 -14.36 -5.78 15.77
C TRP A 81 -12.84 -5.89 15.79
N LEU A 82 -12.15 -4.76 15.94
CA LEU A 82 -10.70 -4.68 15.99
C LEU A 82 -10.22 -4.02 17.28
N GLY A 83 -9.23 -4.63 17.91
CA GLY A 83 -8.50 -4.13 19.08
C GLY A 83 -7.00 -4.03 18.77
N ILE A 84 -6.63 -3.14 17.85
CA ILE A 84 -5.23 -2.97 17.40
C ILE A 84 -4.32 -2.48 18.53
N GLU A 85 -4.79 -1.56 19.38
CA GLU A 85 -3.99 -0.89 20.41
C GLU A 85 -3.90 -1.68 21.74
N ARG A 86 -4.41 -2.91 21.80
CA ARG A 86 -4.40 -3.69 23.04
C ARG A 86 -2.98 -4.03 23.46
N MET A 87 -2.58 -3.70 24.69
CA MET A 87 -1.19 -3.93 25.13
C MET A 87 -0.74 -5.40 25.04
N THR A 88 -1.66 -6.35 25.18
CA THR A 88 -1.43 -7.79 25.04
C THR A 88 -1.32 -8.28 23.58
N GLY A 89 -1.30 -7.35 22.64
CA GLY A 89 -1.18 -7.59 21.20
C GLY A 89 -2.47 -7.30 20.44
N PRO A 90 -2.37 -6.95 19.15
CA PRO A 90 -3.52 -6.76 18.28
C PRO A 90 -4.39 -8.02 18.22
N GLU A 91 -5.70 -7.81 18.28
CA GLU A 91 -6.69 -8.88 18.26
C GLU A 91 -7.97 -8.40 17.57
N GLY A 92 -8.65 -9.28 16.85
CA GLY A 92 -9.85 -8.95 16.09
C GLY A 92 -10.83 -10.10 15.98
N PHE A 93 -12.08 -9.76 15.68
CA PHE A 93 -13.18 -10.70 15.45
C PHE A 93 -13.88 -10.36 14.15
N LEU A 94 -14.13 -11.37 13.32
CA LEU A 94 -15.04 -11.32 12.17
C LEU A 94 -16.24 -12.21 12.50
N VAL A 95 -17.43 -11.75 12.17
CA VAL A 95 -18.63 -12.60 12.15
C VAL A 95 -19.10 -12.66 10.71
N VAL A 96 -19.17 -13.87 10.17
CA VAL A 96 -19.52 -14.11 8.78
C VAL A 96 -20.59 -15.18 8.66
N ASP A 97 -21.46 -15.06 7.66
CA ASP A 97 -22.40 -16.12 7.32
C ASP A 97 -21.69 -17.20 6.52
N GLY A 98 -21.81 -18.45 6.95
CA GLY A 98 -21.17 -19.56 6.27
C GLY A 98 -21.18 -20.86 7.06
N ASP A 99 -20.65 -21.91 6.44
CA ASP A 99 -20.39 -23.18 7.10
C ASP A 99 -19.07 -23.15 7.89
N LEU A 100 -19.06 -23.73 9.08
CA LEU A 100 -17.89 -23.77 9.96
C LEU A 100 -16.68 -24.41 9.28
N THR A 101 -16.89 -25.51 8.55
CA THR A 101 -15.79 -26.23 7.86
C THR A 101 -15.22 -25.38 6.73
N ALA A 102 -16.08 -24.74 5.93
CA ALA A 102 -15.67 -23.87 4.84
C ALA A 102 -14.85 -22.67 5.34
N VAL A 103 -15.36 -21.94 6.34
CA VAL A 103 -14.66 -20.80 6.93
C VAL A 103 -13.34 -21.24 7.57
N LYS A 104 -13.34 -22.36 8.32
CA LYS A 104 -12.11 -22.89 8.92
C LYS A 104 -11.06 -23.22 7.88
N ARG A 105 -11.41 -23.85 6.75
CA ARG A 105 -10.47 -24.13 5.66
C ARG A 105 -9.80 -22.87 5.12
N VAL A 106 -10.56 -21.79 4.91
CA VAL A 106 -10.02 -20.51 4.44
C VAL A 106 -9.06 -19.91 5.47
N THR A 107 -9.44 -19.86 6.75
CA THR A 107 -8.54 -19.34 7.79
C THR A 107 -7.25 -20.16 7.95
N MET A 108 -7.30 -21.47 7.70
CA MET A 108 -6.11 -22.34 7.77
C MET A 108 -5.21 -22.20 6.53
N ALA A 109 -5.79 -22.00 5.35
CA ALA A 109 -5.04 -21.65 4.15
C ALA A 109 -4.32 -20.32 4.35
N PHE A 110 -5.00 -19.29 4.89
CA PHE A 110 -4.38 -18.02 5.27
C PHE A 110 -3.17 -18.20 6.20
N GLU A 111 -3.29 -18.97 7.28
CA GLU A 111 -2.17 -19.21 8.20
C GLU A 111 -0.96 -19.93 7.56
N GLN A 112 -1.19 -20.69 6.49
CA GLN A 112 -0.18 -21.51 5.83
C GLN A 112 0.48 -20.80 4.64
N ASP A 113 -0.33 -20.18 3.80
CA ASP A 113 0.07 -19.73 2.47
C ASP A 113 0.42 -18.23 2.46
N TYR A 114 -0.13 -17.43 3.38
CA TYR A 114 0.27 -16.03 3.53
C TYR A 114 1.67 -15.93 4.15
N ALA A 115 2.52 -15.05 3.59
CA ALA A 115 3.91 -14.87 4.00
C ALA A 115 4.10 -14.60 5.52
N LEU A 116 3.17 -13.88 6.15
CA LEU A 116 3.15 -13.64 7.60
C LEU A 116 2.16 -14.54 8.35
N GLY A 117 1.45 -15.44 7.67
CA GLY A 117 0.37 -16.29 8.23
C GLY A 117 0.80 -17.12 9.43
N ARG A 118 2.07 -17.55 9.47
CA ARG A 118 2.65 -18.26 10.62
C ARG A 118 2.64 -17.46 11.92
N LEU A 119 2.47 -16.13 11.88
CA LEU A 119 2.33 -15.27 13.05
C LEU A 119 0.88 -15.18 13.56
N PHE A 120 -0.12 -15.59 12.77
CA PHE A 120 -1.55 -15.41 13.08
C PHE A 120 -2.20 -16.64 13.68
N ASP A 121 -3.01 -16.47 14.72
CA ASP A 121 -3.80 -17.54 15.32
C ASP A 121 -5.29 -17.25 15.10
N SER A 122 -5.94 -18.10 14.30
CA SER A 122 -7.33 -17.96 13.87
C SER A 122 -8.20 -19.07 14.45
N ASP A 123 -8.92 -18.73 15.51
CA ASP A 123 -9.93 -19.59 16.13
C ASP A 123 -11.27 -19.36 15.43
N VAL A 124 -11.91 -20.44 14.97
CA VAL A 124 -13.18 -20.37 14.24
C VAL A 124 -14.20 -21.20 14.99
N MET A 125 -15.32 -20.59 15.34
CA MET A 125 -16.35 -21.18 16.19
C MET A 125 -17.75 -20.88 15.65
N ALA A 126 -18.66 -21.83 15.82
CA ALA A 126 -20.07 -21.70 15.44
C ALA A 126 -20.94 -22.33 16.52
N ALA A 127 -21.80 -21.53 17.14
CA ALA A 127 -22.57 -21.95 18.32
C ALA A 127 -23.60 -23.06 18.03
N THR A 128 -24.12 -23.11 16.80
CA THR A 128 -25.20 -24.02 16.38
C THR A 128 -24.71 -25.17 15.49
N ALA A 129 -23.42 -25.27 15.22
CA ALA A 129 -22.85 -26.36 14.42
C ALA A 129 -22.71 -27.67 15.23
N ASP A 130 -22.72 -28.81 14.53
CA ASP A 130 -22.53 -30.15 15.15
C ASP A 130 -21.23 -30.25 15.95
N SER A 131 -20.21 -29.51 15.54
CA SER A 131 -18.97 -29.31 16.28
C SER A 131 -18.79 -27.82 16.54
N TYR A 132 -18.58 -27.44 17.80
CA TYR A 132 -18.42 -26.03 18.18
C TYR A 132 -17.20 -25.37 17.52
N GLN A 133 -16.10 -26.13 17.41
CA GLN A 133 -14.83 -25.70 16.81
C GLN A 133 -14.16 -26.91 16.15
N LEU A 134 -13.42 -26.67 15.07
CA LEU A 134 -12.63 -27.69 14.38
C LEU A 134 -11.13 -27.40 14.56
N SER A 135 -10.36 -28.46 14.78
CA SER A 135 -8.90 -28.40 14.81
C SER A 135 -8.30 -28.48 13.40
N ARG A 136 -7.00 -28.19 13.29
CA ARG A 136 -6.23 -28.38 12.05
C ARG A 136 -6.26 -29.84 11.58
N GLU A 137 -6.14 -30.77 12.52
CA GLU A 137 -6.08 -32.20 12.25
C GLU A 137 -7.43 -32.74 11.76
N ASP A 138 -8.55 -32.22 12.30
CA ASP A 138 -9.91 -32.58 11.85
C ASP A 138 -10.15 -32.28 10.37
N LEU A 139 -9.39 -31.33 9.81
CA LEU A 139 -9.47 -30.92 8.40
C LEU A 139 -8.29 -31.41 7.55
N GLY A 140 -7.44 -32.28 8.09
CA GLY A 140 -6.30 -32.87 7.38
C GLY A 140 -5.12 -31.92 7.15
N PHE A 141 -5.06 -30.78 7.85
CA PHE A 141 -3.91 -29.89 7.79
C PHE A 141 -2.76 -30.40 8.67
N ALA A 142 -1.53 -30.15 8.24
CA ALA A 142 -0.35 -30.44 9.03
C ALA A 142 -0.29 -29.57 10.30
N PRO A 143 0.39 -30.05 11.36
CA PRO A 143 0.70 -29.24 12.53
C PRO A 143 1.42 -27.96 12.14
N ARG A 144 1.17 -26.89 12.90
CA ARG A 144 1.85 -25.60 12.73
C ARG A 144 3.37 -25.79 12.83
N GLN A 145 4.11 -25.27 11.86
CA GLN A 145 5.57 -25.29 11.86
C GLN A 145 6.13 -24.24 12.83
N CYS A 146 7.31 -24.50 13.37
CA CYS A 146 8.03 -23.55 14.21
C CYS A 146 8.48 -22.34 13.38
N LEU A 147 8.62 -21.17 14.02
CA LEU A 147 9.08 -19.95 13.35
C LEU A 147 10.57 -20.03 12.98
N VAL A 148 11.36 -20.83 13.72
CA VAL A 148 12.82 -20.90 13.60
C VAL A 148 13.27 -22.12 12.79
N CYS A 149 12.49 -23.21 12.77
CA CYS A 149 12.80 -24.43 12.03
C CYS A 149 11.55 -25.13 11.49
N ASP A 150 11.72 -26.12 10.64
CA ASP A 150 10.59 -26.81 9.97
C ASP A 150 9.91 -27.89 10.82
N GLN A 151 10.24 -27.99 12.11
CA GLN A 151 9.64 -28.94 13.04
C GLN A 151 8.28 -28.44 13.58
N PRO A 152 7.39 -29.33 14.05
CA PRO A 152 6.14 -28.90 14.67
C PRO A 152 6.36 -27.96 15.86
N ALA A 153 5.66 -26.81 15.87
CA ALA A 153 5.83 -25.76 16.88
C ALA A 153 5.58 -26.27 18.31
N LYS A 154 4.57 -27.12 18.52
CA LYS A 154 4.27 -27.74 19.83
C LYS A 154 5.43 -28.60 20.34
N TYR A 155 6.13 -29.28 19.45
CA TYR A 155 7.30 -30.08 19.80
C TYR A 155 8.47 -29.19 20.23
N CYS A 156 8.79 -28.14 19.46
CA CYS A 156 9.86 -27.20 19.81
C CYS A 156 9.59 -26.48 21.14
N ALA A 157 8.34 -26.07 21.39
CA ALA A 157 7.95 -25.42 22.63
C ALA A 157 8.10 -26.35 23.85
N LYS A 158 7.67 -27.61 23.75
CA LYS A 158 7.81 -28.60 24.83
C LYS A 158 9.27 -28.96 25.11
N ALA A 159 10.08 -29.03 24.06
CA ALA A 159 11.49 -29.40 24.16
C ALA A 159 12.42 -28.20 24.46
N GLY A 160 11.90 -26.97 24.52
CA GLY A 160 12.70 -25.76 24.76
C GLY A 160 13.83 -25.57 23.73
N ARG A 161 13.58 -25.92 22.47
CA ARG A 161 14.64 -25.95 21.42
C ARG A 161 15.14 -24.58 21.00
N HIS A 162 14.34 -23.55 21.25
CA HIS A 162 14.61 -22.17 20.87
C HIS A 162 14.26 -21.27 22.05
N ASP A 163 15.09 -20.27 22.29
CA ASP A 163 14.80 -19.25 23.28
C ASP A 163 13.97 -18.09 22.67
N PHE A 164 13.68 -17.07 23.47
CA PHE A 164 12.96 -15.91 22.98
C PHE A 164 13.77 -15.08 21.96
N ALA A 165 15.10 -15.09 22.06
CA ALA A 165 15.95 -14.34 21.14
C ALA A 165 15.87 -14.94 19.73
N ASP A 166 15.93 -16.27 19.61
CA ASP A 166 15.76 -16.99 18.34
C ASP A 166 14.40 -16.65 17.69
N LEU A 167 13.31 -16.74 18.46
CA LEU A 167 11.96 -16.48 17.97
C LEU A 167 11.78 -15.01 17.53
N HIS A 168 12.31 -14.07 18.30
CA HIS A 168 12.27 -12.65 17.95
C HIS A 168 13.09 -12.36 16.70
N GLU A 169 14.18 -13.08 16.45
CA GLU A 169 15.00 -12.92 15.23
C GLU A 169 14.27 -13.46 14.00
N ALA A 170 13.59 -14.60 14.12
CA ALA A 170 12.73 -15.11 13.06
C ALA A 170 11.59 -14.14 12.70
N ILE A 171 10.95 -13.51 13.70
CA ILE A 171 9.90 -12.52 13.47
C ILE A 171 10.46 -11.26 12.80
N GLU A 172 11.63 -10.78 13.24
CA GLU A 172 12.31 -9.65 12.61
C GLU A 172 12.62 -9.94 11.13
N ALA A 173 13.18 -11.12 10.83
CA ALA A 173 13.45 -11.53 9.46
C ALA A 173 12.18 -11.56 8.60
N MET A 174 11.10 -12.16 9.10
CA MET A 174 9.81 -12.16 8.40
C MET A 174 9.28 -10.75 8.14
N TYR A 175 9.41 -9.83 9.10
CA TYR A 175 9.02 -8.43 8.91
C TYR A 175 9.87 -7.72 7.85
N LEU A 176 11.19 -7.91 7.91
CA LEU A 176 12.12 -7.31 6.96
C LEU A 176 11.88 -7.82 5.55
N ASP A 177 11.70 -9.13 5.38
CA ASP A 177 11.42 -9.75 4.08
C ASP A 177 10.10 -9.24 3.51
N TYR A 178 9.05 -9.12 4.34
CA TYR A 178 7.73 -8.71 3.87
C TYR A 178 7.61 -7.20 3.60
N PHE A 179 8.18 -6.34 4.43
CA PHE A 179 7.95 -4.89 4.37
C PHE A 179 9.15 -4.06 3.94
N VAL A 180 10.37 -4.60 4.02
CA VAL A 180 11.60 -3.78 3.97
C VAL A 180 12.48 -4.08 2.78
N VAL A 181 12.91 -5.33 2.62
CA VAL A 181 13.95 -5.71 1.65
C VAL A 181 13.41 -5.69 0.23
N ASP A 182 12.36 -6.47 -0.02
CA ASP A 182 11.63 -6.48 -1.28
C ASP A 182 10.15 -6.72 -0.98
N PRO A 183 9.37 -5.63 -0.78
CA PRO A 183 8.03 -5.73 -0.23
C PRO A 183 7.17 -6.77 -0.95
N VAL A 184 6.61 -7.70 -0.18
CA VAL A 184 5.72 -8.74 -0.70
C VAL A 184 4.35 -8.13 -0.95
N ILE A 185 3.83 -8.34 -2.15
CA ILE A 185 2.51 -7.87 -2.58
C ILE A 185 1.58 -9.10 -2.66
N PRO A 186 0.57 -9.20 -1.77
CA PRO A 186 -0.44 -10.25 -1.82
C PRO A 186 -1.27 -10.24 -3.11
N VAL A 187 -1.98 -11.33 -3.35
CA VAL A 187 -2.92 -11.44 -4.47
C VAL A 187 -4.24 -10.77 -4.10
N TRP A 188 -4.49 -9.62 -4.72
CA TRP A 188 -5.75 -8.88 -4.65
C TRP A 188 -6.56 -9.08 -5.92
N ASN A 189 -7.87 -9.27 -5.77
CA ASN A 189 -8.76 -9.34 -6.91
C ASN A 189 -8.96 -7.96 -7.58
N GLU A 190 -9.69 -7.95 -8.69
CA GLU A 190 -9.98 -6.74 -9.47
C GLU A 190 -10.58 -5.62 -8.61
N ASP A 191 -11.65 -5.89 -7.88
CA ASP A 191 -12.35 -4.88 -7.06
C ASP A 191 -11.48 -4.34 -5.92
N GLN A 192 -10.60 -5.16 -5.35
CA GLN A 192 -9.69 -4.73 -4.30
C GLN A 192 -8.57 -3.86 -4.85
N THR A 193 -8.03 -4.24 -6.00
CA THR A 193 -6.98 -3.48 -6.70
C THR A 193 -7.51 -2.13 -7.15
N VAL A 194 -8.69 -2.10 -7.77
CA VAL A 194 -9.34 -0.86 -8.23
C VAL A 194 -9.69 0.05 -7.06
N ARG A 195 -10.24 -0.48 -5.96
CA ARG A 195 -10.48 0.33 -4.75
C ARG A 195 -9.20 0.88 -4.14
N ALA A 196 -8.10 0.14 -4.16
CA ALA A 196 -6.81 0.64 -3.71
C ALA A 196 -6.29 1.79 -4.60
N ALA A 197 -6.46 1.67 -5.91
CA ALA A 197 -6.10 2.72 -6.88
C ALA A 197 -6.92 4.01 -6.68
N LEU A 198 -8.25 3.88 -6.58
CA LEU A 198 -9.14 5.01 -6.29
C LEU A 198 -8.80 5.68 -4.95
N ALA A 199 -8.58 4.86 -3.91
CA ALA A 199 -8.18 5.37 -2.61
C ALA A 199 -6.83 6.11 -2.68
N ALA A 200 -5.89 5.64 -3.51
CA ALA A 200 -4.60 6.32 -3.68
C ALA A 200 -4.74 7.72 -4.27
N CYS A 201 -5.57 7.90 -5.31
CA CYS A 201 -5.86 9.23 -5.87
C CYS A 201 -6.51 10.14 -4.82
N LEU A 202 -7.45 9.62 -4.02
CA LEU A 202 -8.10 10.41 -2.96
C LEU A 202 -7.16 10.74 -1.78
N TYR A 203 -6.25 9.83 -1.42
CA TYR A 203 -5.26 10.08 -0.37
C TYR A 203 -4.27 11.18 -0.78
N GLU A 204 -3.89 11.22 -2.06
CA GLU A 204 -3.05 12.31 -2.59
C GLU A 204 -3.75 13.65 -2.41
N VAL A 205 -4.98 13.83 -2.91
CA VAL A 205 -5.64 15.14 -2.86
C VAL A 205 -6.02 15.56 -1.44
N THR A 206 -6.18 14.62 -0.51
CA THR A 206 -6.58 14.94 0.87
C THR A 206 -5.42 15.26 1.81
N ALA A 207 -4.18 14.96 1.42
CA ALA A 207 -3.02 15.38 2.21
C ALA A 207 -2.88 16.91 2.19
N THR A 208 -2.59 17.52 3.35
CA THR A 208 -2.57 18.98 3.51
C THR A 208 -1.67 19.44 4.67
N PRO A 209 -0.87 20.52 4.52
CA PRO A 209 -0.70 21.36 3.33
C PRO A 209 0.29 20.75 2.32
N LYS A 210 0.07 20.93 1.02
CA LYS A 210 0.94 20.39 -0.04
C LYS A 210 1.49 21.49 -0.94
N PRO A 211 2.83 21.72 -0.99
CA PRO A 211 3.41 22.85 -1.69
C PRO A 211 2.95 23.04 -3.14
N GLY A 212 2.14 24.07 -3.38
CA GLY A 212 1.64 24.48 -4.69
C GLY A 212 0.63 23.51 -5.32
N LEU A 213 0.23 22.44 -4.62
CA LEU A 213 -0.74 21.45 -5.09
C LEU A 213 -2.14 21.76 -4.56
N VAL A 214 -3.15 21.20 -5.21
CA VAL A 214 -4.54 21.27 -4.75
C VAL A 214 -4.72 20.36 -3.55
N ASP A 215 -5.42 20.84 -2.52
CA ASP A 215 -5.80 20.07 -1.35
C ASP A 215 -7.22 20.48 -0.86
N PRO A 216 -7.75 19.98 0.28
CA PRO A 216 -9.10 20.31 0.71
C PRO A 216 -9.32 21.77 1.12
N VAL A 217 -8.25 22.52 1.39
CA VAL A 217 -8.30 23.89 1.92
C VAL A 217 -7.68 24.93 0.99
N SER A 218 -6.95 24.50 -0.04
CA SER A 218 -6.21 25.34 -0.98
C SER A 218 -6.34 24.84 -2.43
N LEU A 219 -6.39 25.78 -3.38
CA LEU A 219 -6.25 25.46 -4.81
C LEU A 219 -4.76 25.31 -5.21
N GLY A 220 -3.83 25.53 -4.28
CA GLY A 220 -2.41 25.60 -4.55
C GLY A 220 -2.11 26.66 -5.61
N ALA A 221 -1.14 26.37 -6.47
CA ALA A 221 -0.76 27.24 -7.59
C ALA A 221 -1.68 27.07 -8.81
N HIS A 222 -2.92 26.63 -8.62
CA HIS A 222 -3.91 26.39 -9.67
C HIS A 222 -5.12 27.30 -9.52
N HIS A 223 -5.84 27.50 -10.61
CA HIS A 223 -7.05 28.33 -10.67
C HIS A 223 -8.23 27.60 -11.35
N ASP A 224 -7.95 26.42 -11.89
CA ASP A 224 -8.82 25.62 -12.76
C ASP A 224 -9.32 24.33 -12.09
N MET A 225 -8.74 23.92 -10.96
CA MET A 225 -9.05 22.65 -10.28
C MET A 225 -9.21 22.83 -8.77
N THR A 226 -10.04 21.99 -8.17
CA THR A 226 -10.33 21.94 -6.73
C THR A 226 -10.28 20.49 -6.23
N ALA A 227 -10.30 20.26 -4.92
CA ALA A 227 -10.43 18.92 -4.37
C ALA A 227 -11.66 18.16 -4.91
N PHE A 228 -12.77 18.85 -5.22
CA PHE A 228 -13.94 18.23 -5.84
C PHE A 228 -13.66 17.76 -7.27
N THR A 229 -12.91 18.54 -8.05
CA THR A 229 -12.46 18.15 -9.40
C THR A 229 -11.63 16.87 -9.38
N PHE A 230 -10.79 16.68 -8.34
CA PHE A 230 -10.03 15.45 -8.12
C PHE A 230 -10.91 14.27 -7.70
N ILE A 231 -11.95 14.49 -6.89
CA ILE A 231 -12.94 13.45 -6.53
C ILE A 231 -13.65 12.97 -7.79
N ASP A 232 -14.20 13.89 -8.60
CA ASP A 232 -14.93 13.55 -9.82
C ASP A 232 -14.03 12.83 -10.83
N SER A 233 -12.79 13.30 -10.98
CA SER A 233 -11.79 12.61 -11.79
C SER A 233 -11.45 11.21 -11.28
N SER A 234 -11.28 11.03 -9.98
CA SER A 234 -10.94 9.72 -9.41
C SER A 234 -12.04 8.71 -9.71
N LEU A 235 -13.30 9.10 -9.49
CA LEU A 235 -14.46 8.24 -9.75
C LEU A 235 -14.61 7.92 -11.25
N ALA A 236 -14.34 8.89 -12.14
CA ALA A 236 -14.37 8.66 -13.58
C ALA A 236 -13.32 7.65 -14.06
N LEU A 237 -12.24 7.43 -13.30
CA LEU A 237 -11.16 6.50 -13.64
C LEU A 237 -11.39 5.06 -13.15
N GLU A 238 -12.48 4.77 -12.42
CA GLU A 238 -12.78 3.39 -11.99
C GLU A 238 -12.84 2.40 -13.18
N PRO A 239 -13.58 2.68 -14.28
CA PRO A 239 -13.64 1.76 -15.41
C PRO A 239 -12.26 1.55 -16.05
N TYR A 240 -11.46 2.63 -16.15
CA TYR A 240 -10.10 2.57 -16.66
C TYR A 240 -9.22 1.59 -15.87
N PHE A 241 -9.18 1.74 -14.54
CA PHE A 241 -8.37 0.87 -13.67
C PHE A 241 -8.80 -0.60 -13.77
N ARG A 242 -10.12 -0.84 -13.91
CA ARG A 242 -10.66 -2.16 -14.14
C ARG A 242 -10.17 -2.75 -15.45
N THR A 243 -10.25 -2.00 -16.54
CA THR A 243 -9.81 -2.46 -17.87
C THR A 243 -8.31 -2.76 -17.90
N VAL A 244 -7.43 -1.90 -17.37
CA VAL A 244 -5.98 -2.17 -17.37
C VAL A 244 -5.60 -3.37 -16.49
N TYR A 245 -6.30 -3.59 -15.38
CA TYR A 245 -6.15 -4.81 -14.57
C TYR A 245 -6.51 -6.06 -15.38
N GLN A 246 -7.64 -6.03 -16.11
CA GLN A 246 -8.09 -7.14 -16.96
C GLN A 246 -7.09 -7.45 -18.08
N HIS A 247 -6.56 -6.43 -18.75
CA HIS A 247 -5.52 -6.60 -19.75
C HIS A 247 -4.27 -7.26 -19.15
N GLY A 248 -3.77 -6.76 -18.02
CA GLY A 248 -2.61 -7.36 -17.35
C GLY A 248 -2.84 -8.83 -16.96
N ARG A 249 -4.01 -9.17 -16.40
CA ARG A 249 -4.37 -10.55 -16.04
C ARG A 249 -4.51 -11.47 -17.25
N ALA A 250 -5.10 -11.00 -18.33
CA ALA A 250 -5.40 -11.80 -19.53
C ALA A 250 -4.22 -11.92 -20.50
N PHE A 251 -3.21 -11.04 -20.39
CA PHE A 251 -2.09 -11.01 -21.32
C PHE A 251 -1.29 -12.31 -21.28
N ALA A 252 -1.28 -13.04 -22.40
CA ALA A 252 -0.59 -14.32 -22.56
C ALA A 252 0.83 -14.18 -23.14
N GLY A 253 1.21 -13.00 -23.64
CA GLY A 253 2.51 -12.76 -24.26
C GLY A 253 3.67 -12.71 -23.26
N THR A 254 4.88 -12.90 -23.79
CA THR A 254 6.15 -12.68 -23.08
C THR A 254 6.82 -11.37 -23.46
N ASP A 255 6.48 -10.79 -24.62
CA ASP A 255 6.88 -9.44 -25.00
C ASP A 255 5.90 -8.43 -24.41
N LEU A 256 6.30 -7.80 -23.30
CA LEU A 256 5.45 -6.86 -22.57
C LEU A 256 5.30 -5.50 -23.26
N THR A 257 6.05 -5.20 -24.32
CA THR A 257 5.79 -4.01 -25.14
C THR A 257 4.47 -4.11 -25.89
N ALA A 258 4.01 -5.33 -26.20
CA ALA A 258 2.69 -5.56 -26.76
C ALA A 258 1.57 -5.28 -25.73
N LEU A 259 1.80 -5.53 -24.43
CA LEU A 259 0.86 -5.13 -23.38
C LEU A 259 0.72 -3.60 -23.32
N LEU A 260 1.83 -2.85 -23.45
CA LEU A 260 1.76 -1.39 -23.57
C LEU A 260 0.90 -0.96 -24.76
N ALA A 261 1.03 -1.63 -25.90
CA ALA A 261 0.25 -1.34 -27.10
C ALA A 261 -1.26 -1.60 -26.90
N GLU A 262 -1.63 -2.59 -26.08
CA GLU A 262 -3.03 -2.87 -25.72
C GLU A 262 -3.62 -1.82 -24.78
N ILE A 263 -2.87 -1.39 -23.75
CA ILE A 263 -3.39 -0.47 -22.73
C ILE A 263 -3.29 1.01 -23.12
N ARG A 264 -2.46 1.36 -24.11
CA ARG A 264 -2.27 2.77 -24.53
C ARG A 264 -3.56 3.41 -25.08
N PRO A 265 -4.34 2.80 -25.98
CA PRO A 265 -5.64 3.34 -26.41
C PRO A 265 -6.63 3.51 -25.25
N VAL A 266 -6.60 2.58 -24.28
CA VAL A 266 -7.43 2.61 -23.08
C VAL A 266 -7.05 3.80 -22.20
N GLY A 267 -5.75 4.10 -22.04
CA GLY A 267 -5.27 5.29 -21.33
C GLY A 267 -5.67 6.60 -22.01
N ILE A 268 -5.61 6.67 -23.35
CA ILE A 268 -6.06 7.86 -24.10
C ILE A 268 -7.56 8.09 -23.89
N GLN A 269 -8.36 7.03 -23.87
CA GLN A 269 -9.79 7.13 -23.57
C GLN A 269 -10.03 7.62 -22.14
N ALA A 270 -9.27 7.11 -21.17
CA ALA A 270 -9.34 7.54 -19.77
C ALA A 270 -8.98 9.02 -19.59
N GLU A 271 -8.02 9.55 -20.36
CA GLU A 271 -7.75 10.99 -20.37
C GLU A 271 -8.97 11.79 -20.84
N GLN A 272 -9.68 11.33 -21.86
CA GLN A 272 -10.90 11.99 -22.36
C GLN A 272 -12.03 11.96 -21.33
N GLU A 273 -12.21 10.82 -20.65
CA GLU A 273 -13.20 10.65 -19.58
C GLU A 273 -12.88 11.54 -18.38
N MET A 274 -11.61 11.61 -17.98
CA MET A 274 -11.12 12.54 -16.97
C MET A 274 -11.44 13.99 -17.37
N PHE A 275 -11.09 14.41 -18.59
CA PHE A 275 -11.38 15.77 -19.05
C PHE A 275 -12.89 16.05 -19.10
N ALA A 276 -13.72 15.09 -19.50
CA ALA A 276 -15.17 15.25 -19.51
C ALA A 276 -15.75 15.39 -18.09
N ALA A 277 -15.21 14.64 -17.11
CA ALA A 277 -15.64 14.72 -15.72
C ALA A 277 -15.17 15.98 -14.99
N THR A 278 -14.23 16.73 -15.57
CA THR A 278 -13.55 17.86 -14.93
C THR A 278 -13.65 19.15 -15.74
N ASP A 279 -14.62 19.23 -16.65
CA ASP A 279 -14.85 20.41 -17.51
C ASP A 279 -13.59 20.85 -18.30
N GLY A 280 -12.77 19.89 -18.72
CA GLY A 280 -11.58 20.10 -19.55
C GLY A 280 -10.29 20.32 -18.75
N VAL A 281 -10.27 20.04 -17.45
CA VAL A 281 -9.13 20.28 -16.57
C VAL A 281 -8.24 19.05 -16.40
N ASN A 282 -6.92 19.23 -16.37
CA ASN A 282 -5.98 18.12 -16.20
C ASN A 282 -5.70 17.85 -14.71
N THR A 283 -6.34 16.83 -14.13
CA THR A 283 -6.17 16.45 -12.71
C THR A 283 -5.27 15.24 -12.50
N HIS A 284 -5.43 14.17 -13.28
CA HIS A 284 -4.75 12.87 -13.07
C HIS A 284 -4.06 12.32 -14.33
N LYS A 285 -3.73 13.13 -15.33
CA LYS A 285 -3.12 12.61 -16.57
C LYS A 285 -1.80 11.84 -16.33
N GLY A 286 -0.96 12.31 -15.41
CA GLY A 286 0.29 11.63 -15.04
C GLY A 286 0.03 10.30 -14.30
N ALA A 287 -0.92 10.31 -13.35
CA ALA A 287 -1.40 9.12 -12.66
C ALA A 287 -2.04 8.09 -13.60
N ILE A 288 -2.87 8.48 -14.58
CA ILE A 288 -3.44 7.57 -15.59
C ILE A 288 -2.31 6.76 -16.25
N PHE A 289 -1.24 7.44 -16.65
CA PHE A 289 -0.11 6.81 -17.30
C PHE A 289 0.66 5.88 -16.35
N THR A 290 1.13 6.39 -15.21
CA THR A 290 2.01 5.64 -14.30
C THR A 290 1.28 4.56 -13.51
N LEU A 291 0.16 4.90 -12.88
CA LEU A 291 -0.64 3.98 -12.09
C LEU A 291 -1.30 2.93 -12.98
N GLY A 292 -1.75 3.31 -14.19
CA GLY A 292 -2.30 2.36 -15.15
C GLY A 292 -1.31 1.27 -15.57
N ILE A 293 -0.07 1.66 -15.88
CA ILE A 293 1.03 0.72 -16.18
C ILE A 293 1.37 -0.14 -14.96
N LEU A 294 1.44 0.46 -13.77
CA LEU A 294 1.72 -0.27 -12.53
C LEU A 294 0.64 -1.31 -12.21
N ILE A 295 -0.64 -0.98 -12.40
CA ILE A 295 -1.77 -1.91 -12.22
C ILE A 295 -1.67 -3.05 -13.24
N ALA A 296 -1.41 -2.75 -14.52
CA ALA A 296 -1.26 -3.78 -15.55
C ALA A 296 -0.08 -4.72 -15.24
N ALA A 297 1.05 -4.17 -14.78
CA ALA A 297 2.22 -4.93 -14.37
C ALA A 297 1.94 -5.84 -13.16
N TYR A 298 1.29 -5.30 -12.13
CA TYR A 298 0.88 -6.05 -10.94
C TYR A 298 -0.12 -7.17 -11.29
N ALA A 299 -1.10 -6.88 -12.14
CA ALA A 299 -2.09 -7.83 -12.61
C ALA A 299 -1.45 -8.97 -13.42
N TYR A 300 -0.44 -8.67 -14.25
CA TYR A 300 0.35 -9.66 -14.96
C TYR A 300 1.18 -10.53 -13.99
N ALA A 301 1.82 -9.90 -13.00
CA ALA A 301 2.65 -10.57 -12.01
C ALA A 301 1.86 -11.58 -11.16
N THR A 302 0.59 -11.28 -10.86
CA THR A 302 -0.27 -12.09 -10.00
C THR A 302 -1.23 -13.00 -10.76
N ARG A 303 -1.10 -13.11 -12.10
CA ARG A 303 -2.06 -13.87 -12.93
C ARG A 303 -2.13 -15.38 -12.64
N GLY A 304 -1.13 -15.92 -11.93
CA GLY A 304 -1.10 -17.32 -11.47
C GLY A 304 -1.71 -17.53 -10.08
N ASP A 305 -2.38 -16.52 -9.52
CA ASP A 305 -2.90 -16.51 -8.14
C ASP A 305 -1.79 -16.76 -7.11
N GLN A 306 -0.61 -16.20 -7.37
CA GLN A 306 0.57 -16.25 -6.51
C GLN A 306 0.99 -14.84 -6.10
N THR A 307 1.45 -14.70 -4.85
CA THR A 307 2.03 -13.46 -4.35
C THR A 307 3.25 -13.07 -5.17
N THR A 308 3.51 -11.77 -5.28
CA THR A 308 4.68 -11.25 -5.98
C THR A 308 5.48 -10.32 -5.08
N THR A 309 6.56 -9.74 -5.59
CA THR A 309 7.34 -8.72 -4.89
C THR A 309 7.34 -7.42 -5.68
N LEU A 310 7.64 -6.31 -4.99
CA LEU A 310 7.70 -5.00 -5.63
C LEU A 310 8.76 -4.98 -6.74
N SER A 311 9.94 -5.57 -6.53
CA SER A 311 10.99 -5.62 -7.54
C SER A 311 10.54 -6.37 -8.80
N ALA A 312 9.80 -7.47 -8.65
CA ALA A 312 9.24 -8.22 -9.77
C ALA A 312 8.21 -7.39 -10.57
N VAL A 313 7.35 -6.64 -9.88
CA VAL A 313 6.41 -5.72 -10.53
C VAL A 313 7.14 -4.59 -11.25
N GLN A 314 8.16 -3.97 -10.63
CA GLN A 314 8.96 -2.92 -11.25
C GLN A 314 9.74 -3.42 -12.47
N GLU A 315 10.21 -4.66 -12.46
CA GLU A 315 10.84 -5.29 -13.61
C GLU A 315 9.85 -5.49 -14.77
N ILE A 316 8.60 -5.87 -14.47
CA ILE A 316 7.52 -5.94 -15.48
C ILE A 316 7.22 -4.53 -16.03
N VAL A 317 7.17 -3.50 -15.18
CA VAL A 317 7.02 -2.10 -15.61
C VAL A 317 8.15 -1.71 -16.58
N ARG A 318 9.40 -2.04 -16.25
CA ARG A 318 10.58 -1.82 -17.10
C ARG A 318 10.43 -2.47 -18.48
N GLN A 319 9.92 -3.69 -18.52
CA GLN A 319 9.69 -4.45 -19.76
C GLN A 319 8.51 -3.91 -20.57
N ILE A 320 7.42 -3.46 -19.92
CA ILE A 320 6.31 -2.74 -20.58
C ILE A 320 6.83 -1.45 -21.21
N GLY A 321 7.67 -0.71 -20.47
CA GLY A 321 8.28 0.55 -20.90
C GLY A 321 9.46 0.42 -21.86
N ALA A 322 9.82 -0.79 -22.31
CA ALA A 322 11.00 -0.98 -23.14
C ALA A 322 10.88 -0.19 -24.46
N ASP A 323 11.97 0.52 -24.81
CA ASP A 323 12.09 1.42 -25.95
C ASP A 323 11.14 2.63 -25.96
N MET A 324 10.42 2.91 -24.86
CA MET A 324 9.44 4.00 -24.81
C MET A 324 10.07 5.36 -25.06
N VAL A 325 11.24 5.65 -24.48
CA VAL A 325 11.95 6.91 -24.73
C VAL A 325 12.38 7.02 -26.20
N ALA A 326 12.90 5.94 -26.77
CA ALA A 326 13.34 5.94 -28.18
C ALA A 326 12.16 6.15 -29.14
N LYS A 327 11.05 5.40 -28.96
CA LYS A 327 9.89 5.44 -29.84
C LYS A 327 9.05 6.71 -29.67
N ASP A 328 8.84 7.15 -28.42
CA ASP A 328 7.93 8.27 -28.14
C ASP A 328 8.64 9.63 -28.19
N LEU A 329 9.94 9.72 -27.86
CA LEU A 329 10.65 11.00 -27.75
C LEU A 329 11.72 11.21 -28.85
N ALA A 330 12.36 10.16 -29.37
CA ALA A 330 13.42 10.31 -30.38
C ALA A 330 12.92 10.21 -31.84
N GLU A 331 11.88 9.41 -32.11
CA GLU A 331 11.39 9.17 -33.48
C GLU A 331 10.27 10.13 -33.94
N GLN A 332 9.66 10.92 -33.04
CA GLN A 332 8.62 11.90 -33.40
C GLN A 332 9.19 13.28 -33.76
N VAL A 333 9.53 13.45 -35.05
CA VAL A 333 10.02 14.71 -35.63
C VAL A 333 8.91 15.56 -36.30
N ALA A 334 7.62 15.19 -36.25
CA ALA A 334 6.62 15.86 -37.10
C ALA A 334 5.16 15.95 -36.59
N ALA A 335 4.89 16.00 -35.28
CA ALA A 335 3.54 16.31 -34.78
C ALA A 335 3.33 17.84 -34.69
N GLN A 336 2.18 18.35 -35.16
CA GLN A 336 1.86 19.79 -35.16
C GLN A 336 1.64 20.41 -33.77
N GLN A 337 1.54 19.59 -32.71
CA GLN A 337 1.47 20.02 -31.31
C GLN A 337 2.39 19.15 -30.46
N GLU A 338 3.46 19.77 -29.97
CA GLU A 338 4.45 19.14 -29.09
C GLU A 338 3.89 18.97 -27.67
N THR A 339 4.01 17.77 -27.10
CA THR A 339 3.61 17.56 -25.70
C THR A 339 4.61 18.22 -24.74
N ALA A 340 4.18 18.53 -23.51
CA ALA A 340 5.08 19.13 -22.52
C ALA A 340 6.34 18.28 -22.25
N GLY A 341 6.19 16.94 -22.28
CA GLY A 341 7.32 16.01 -22.12
C GLY A 341 8.28 16.02 -23.31
N GLU A 342 7.78 16.12 -24.55
CA GLU A 342 8.63 16.27 -25.74
C GLU A 342 9.41 17.58 -25.71
N SER A 343 8.77 18.68 -25.28
CA SER A 343 9.41 19.99 -25.14
C SER A 343 10.55 19.98 -24.14
N GLN A 344 10.36 19.31 -23.00
CA GLN A 344 11.41 19.16 -22.00
C GLN A 344 12.55 18.25 -22.46
N TYR A 345 12.24 17.14 -23.13
CA TYR A 345 13.27 16.28 -23.71
C TYR A 345 14.12 17.05 -24.72
N ARG A 346 13.51 17.83 -25.62
CA ARG A 346 14.28 18.66 -26.58
C ARG A 346 15.12 19.74 -25.90
N ARG A 347 14.54 20.43 -24.90
CA ARG A 347 15.18 21.60 -24.27
C ARG A 347 16.24 21.24 -23.24
N TYR A 348 16.04 20.14 -22.50
CA TYR A 348 16.83 19.77 -21.32
C TYR A 348 17.31 18.32 -21.32
N GLN A 349 16.97 17.51 -22.34
CA GLN A 349 17.25 16.06 -22.39
C GLN A 349 16.61 15.25 -21.24
N LEU A 350 15.57 15.82 -20.62
CA LEU A 350 14.80 15.17 -19.57
C LEU A 350 13.75 14.25 -20.19
N THR A 351 13.81 12.97 -19.85
CA THR A 351 12.89 11.93 -20.35
C THR A 351 11.51 11.99 -19.69
N GLY A 352 11.44 12.63 -18.50
CA GLY A 352 10.22 12.77 -17.72
C GLY A 352 9.60 11.43 -17.33
N VAL A 353 8.28 11.41 -17.17
CA VAL A 353 7.53 10.22 -16.73
C VAL A 353 7.75 8.96 -17.59
N ARG A 354 8.12 9.12 -18.86
CA ARG A 354 8.44 7.99 -19.75
C ARG A 354 9.77 7.33 -19.39
N GLY A 355 10.78 8.13 -19.02
CA GLY A 355 12.04 7.61 -18.50
C GLY A 355 11.84 6.91 -17.17
N GLU A 356 11.06 7.51 -16.27
CA GLU A 356 10.71 6.90 -14.98
C GLU A 356 10.07 5.52 -15.15
N VAL A 357 9.12 5.36 -16.07
CA VAL A 357 8.52 4.06 -16.40
C VAL A 357 9.55 3.11 -17.03
N GLN A 358 10.37 3.58 -17.96
CA GLN A 358 11.39 2.76 -18.61
C GLN A 358 12.45 2.26 -17.61
N ASP A 359 12.68 2.98 -16.51
CA ASP A 359 13.59 2.59 -15.43
C ASP A 359 12.89 1.79 -14.32
N GLY A 360 11.58 1.57 -14.42
CA GLY A 360 10.82 0.75 -13.47
C GLY A 360 10.30 1.51 -12.24
N LEU A 361 10.14 2.83 -12.33
CA LEU A 361 9.59 3.71 -11.28
C LEU A 361 10.39 3.63 -9.96
N LEU A 362 11.73 3.67 -10.05
CA LEU A 362 12.63 3.33 -8.94
C LEU A 362 12.41 4.15 -7.67
N ALA A 363 11.97 5.41 -7.77
CA ALA A 363 11.69 6.24 -6.59
C ALA A 363 10.60 5.64 -5.67
N LEU A 364 9.72 4.79 -6.21
CA LEU A 364 8.72 4.05 -5.42
C LEU A 364 9.35 3.15 -4.36
N SER A 365 10.34 2.34 -4.75
CA SER A 365 11.02 1.39 -3.85
C SER A 365 12.19 2.02 -3.10
N GLN A 366 12.84 3.03 -3.68
CA GLN A 366 14.01 3.68 -3.09
C GLN A 366 13.65 4.81 -2.10
N VAL A 367 12.51 5.47 -2.28
CA VAL A 367 12.15 6.68 -1.51
C VAL A 367 10.74 6.60 -0.93
N GLY A 368 9.72 6.42 -1.78
CA GLY A 368 8.32 6.49 -1.40
C GLY A 368 7.95 5.52 -0.28
N LEU A 369 8.01 4.21 -0.55
CA LEU A 369 7.64 3.20 0.44
C LEU A 369 8.55 3.17 1.68
N PRO A 370 9.89 3.31 1.57
CA PRO A 370 10.75 3.46 2.74
C PRO A 370 10.34 4.63 3.63
N THR A 371 10.03 5.80 3.06
CA THR A 371 9.61 6.98 3.82
C THR A 371 8.24 6.79 4.45
N LEU A 372 7.26 6.26 3.71
CA LEU A 372 5.93 5.97 4.24
C LEU A 372 5.98 4.97 5.41
N ARG A 373 6.90 3.99 5.37
CA ARG A 373 7.09 3.01 6.44
C ARG A 373 7.75 3.62 7.69
N GLN A 374 8.70 4.53 7.51
CA GLN A 374 9.46 5.14 8.61
C GLN A 374 8.76 6.33 9.26
N SER A 375 7.92 7.04 8.49
CA SER A 375 7.14 8.18 8.97
C SER A 375 6.15 7.78 10.07
N GLN A 376 5.89 8.72 10.97
CA GLN A 376 5.08 8.51 12.17
C GLN A 376 3.95 9.53 12.25
N GLY A 377 3.06 9.37 13.23
CA GLY A 377 1.93 10.26 13.45
C GLY A 377 0.70 9.88 12.65
N THR A 378 -0.10 10.89 12.31
CA THR A 378 -1.35 10.72 11.55
C THR A 378 -1.08 10.28 10.12
N VAL A 379 -2.10 9.73 9.44
CA VAL A 379 -2.00 9.40 8.00
C VAL A 379 -1.57 10.62 7.19
N ASN A 380 -2.15 11.79 7.47
CA ASN A 380 -1.77 13.04 6.80
C ASN A 380 -0.27 13.34 6.94
N GLN A 381 0.26 13.34 8.16
CA GLN A 381 1.68 13.61 8.41
C GLN A 381 2.60 12.63 7.67
N ARG A 382 2.24 11.35 7.66
CA ARG A 382 2.99 10.31 6.93
C ARG A 382 2.98 10.55 5.42
N LEU A 383 1.86 10.99 4.85
CA LEU A 383 1.74 11.33 3.43
C LEU A 383 2.56 12.59 3.08
N LEU A 384 2.55 13.61 3.94
CA LEU A 384 3.35 14.82 3.75
C LEU A 384 4.85 14.54 3.78
N ASP A 385 5.32 13.76 4.77
CA ASP A 385 6.72 13.35 4.84
C ASP A 385 7.14 12.57 3.58
N THR A 386 6.25 11.70 3.09
CA THR A 386 6.47 10.91 1.88
C THR A 386 6.51 11.80 0.63
N LEU A 387 5.58 12.75 0.50
CA LEU A 387 5.53 13.71 -0.61
C LEU A 387 6.80 14.55 -0.68
N MET A 388 7.23 15.12 0.46
CA MET A 388 8.44 15.94 0.53
C MET A 388 9.69 15.13 0.18
N ALA A 389 9.81 13.90 0.69
CA ALA A 389 10.94 13.04 0.34
C ALA A 389 10.97 12.71 -1.16
N LEU A 390 9.82 12.41 -1.77
CA LEU A 390 9.71 12.18 -3.21
C LEU A 390 10.09 13.44 -4.01
N ALA A 391 9.56 14.60 -3.63
CA ALA A 391 9.82 15.88 -4.29
C ALA A 391 11.31 16.27 -4.26
N GLY A 392 12.03 15.94 -3.18
CA GLY A 392 13.48 16.14 -3.10
C GLY A 392 14.30 15.10 -3.87
N ALA A 393 13.74 13.94 -4.20
CA ALA A 393 14.48 12.83 -4.80
C ALA A 393 14.36 12.74 -6.33
N ILE A 394 13.24 13.18 -6.89
CA ILE A 394 12.96 13.07 -8.33
C ILE A 394 13.21 14.38 -9.08
N GLU A 395 13.44 14.29 -10.39
CA GLU A 395 13.44 15.44 -11.28
C GLU A 395 12.00 15.75 -11.73
N ASP A 396 11.27 16.50 -10.88
CA ASP A 396 9.85 16.78 -11.14
C ASP A 396 9.67 17.69 -12.37
N SER A 397 9.24 17.07 -13.47
CA SER A 397 8.93 17.75 -14.73
C SER A 397 7.92 18.90 -14.59
N THR A 398 6.95 18.81 -13.68
CA THR A 398 5.98 19.89 -13.43
C THR A 398 6.68 21.07 -12.79
N LEU A 399 7.52 20.82 -11.77
CA LEU A 399 8.28 21.87 -11.10
C LEU A 399 9.22 22.58 -12.07
N ILE A 400 10.01 21.82 -12.83
CA ILE A 400 10.97 22.35 -13.82
C ILE A 400 10.25 23.19 -14.88
N LYS A 401 9.09 22.73 -15.35
CA LYS A 401 8.26 23.48 -16.31
C LYS A 401 7.82 24.83 -15.74
N ARG A 402 7.31 24.84 -14.51
CA ARG A 402 6.76 26.05 -13.89
C ARG A 402 7.85 27.04 -13.48
N ALA A 403 8.99 26.54 -13.02
CA ALA A 403 10.16 27.38 -12.71
C ALA A 403 10.85 27.91 -13.97
N GLY A 404 10.77 27.19 -15.09
CA GLY A 404 11.43 27.56 -16.35
C GLY A 404 12.94 27.26 -16.37
N ASP A 405 13.50 26.72 -15.29
CA ASP A 405 14.92 26.39 -15.13
C ASP A 405 15.09 25.07 -14.33
N PRO A 406 15.78 24.04 -14.86
CA PRO A 406 16.07 22.80 -14.14
C PRO A 406 16.86 22.99 -12.84
N ALA A 407 17.58 24.11 -12.67
CA ALA A 407 18.32 24.38 -11.43
C ALA A 407 17.41 24.47 -10.18
N ILE A 408 16.10 24.65 -10.35
CA ILE A 408 15.11 24.61 -9.25
C ILE A 408 15.13 23.28 -8.48
N VAL A 409 15.55 22.18 -9.12
CA VAL A 409 15.63 20.86 -8.47
C VAL A 409 16.60 20.89 -7.28
N GLU A 410 17.70 21.64 -7.36
CA GLU A 410 18.62 21.78 -6.22
C GLU A 410 18.01 22.59 -5.08
N GLN A 411 17.18 23.59 -5.41
CA GLN A 411 16.41 24.32 -4.41
C GLN A 411 15.36 23.42 -3.74
N MET A 412 14.70 22.54 -4.50
CA MET A 412 13.74 21.56 -3.98
C MET A 412 14.41 20.56 -3.02
N ARG A 413 15.61 20.09 -3.36
CA ARG A 413 16.45 19.27 -2.45
C ARG A 413 16.76 20.02 -1.17
N GLN A 414 17.13 21.30 -1.26
CA GLN A 414 17.43 22.12 -0.09
C GLN A 414 16.20 22.31 0.81
N TRP A 415 15.04 22.64 0.23
CA TRP A 415 13.78 22.76 1.00
C TRP A 415 13.41 21.45 1.70
N THR A 416 13.59 20.31 1.03
CA THR A 416 13.33 18.99 1.61
C THR A 416 14.26 18.71 2.79
N LEU A 417 15.56 19.02 2.66
CA LEU A 417 16.52 18.86 3.75
C LEU A 417 16.21 19.75 4.94
N ASP A 418 15.79 20.99 4.71
CA ASP A 418 15.46 21.92 5.79
C ASP A 418 14.17 21.50 6.51
N TYR A 419 13.14 21.07 5.78
CA TYR A 419 11.95 20.43 6.35
C TYR A 419 12.29 19.21 7.23
N GLN A 420 13.16 18.32 6.75
CA GLN A 420 13.60 17.15 7.50
C GLN A 420 14.38 17.51 8.76
N LYS A 421 15.27 18.52 8.71
CA LYS A 421 16.01 19.01 9.89
C LYS A 421 15.09 19.55 10.97
N LEU A 422 13.95 20.12 10.58
CA LEU A 422 12.93 20.60 11.51
C LEU A 422 12.11 19.46 12.14
N GLY A 423 12.26 18.21 11.66
CA GLY A 423 11.56 17.03 12.18
C GLY A 423 10.32 16.62 11.40
N GLY A 424 10.12 17.19 10.22
CA GLY A 424 9.00 16.87 9.33
C GLY A 424 7.62 17.18 9.92
N ALA A 425 6.58 16.56 9.37
CA ALA A 425 5.19 16.91 9.67
C ALA A 425 4.76 16.54 11.10
N THR A 426 5.57 15.74 11.80
CA THR A 426 5.32 15.38 13.20
C THR A 426 5.64 16.51 14.18
N THR A 427 6.35 17.55 13.73
CA THR A 427 6.75 18.70 14.54
C THR A 427 5.99 19.97 14.15
N PRO A 428 5.68 20.87 15.11
CA PRO A 428 5.12 22.17 14.80
C PRO A 428 5.99 23.00 13.85
N GLU A 429 7.32 22.95 14.02
CA GLU A 429 8.27 23.71 13.20
C GLU A 429 8.32 23.20 11.76
N GLY A 430 8.30 21.88 11.55
CA GLY A 430 8.24 21.28 10.22
C GLY A 430 6.92 21.58 9.50
N MET A 431 5.78 21.57 10.22
CA MET A 431 4.48 21.96 9.66
C MET A 431 4.45 23.44 9.28
N ALA A 432 4.93 24.33 10.14
CA ALA A 432 5.00 25.76 9.85
C ALA A 432 5.89 26.06 8.63
N PHE A 433 7.03 25.38 8.51
CA PHE A 433 7.88 25.47 7.33
C PHE A 433 7.14 25.02 6.06
N LEU A 434 6.35 23.95 6.13
CA LEU A 434 5.61 23.43 4.99
C LEU A 434 4.48 24.38 4.56
N GLU A 435 3.80 25.03 5.52
CA GLU A 435 2.81 26.08 5.26
C GLU A 435 3.45 27.30 4.57
N ASP A 436 4.60 27.77 5.06
CA ASP A 436 5.36 28.87 4.43
C ASP A 436 5.84 28.49 3.02
N LEU A 437 6.31 27.25 2.85
CA LEU A 437 6.75 26.72 1.55
C LEU A 437 5.57 26.61 0.58
N ASP A 438 4.40 26.19 1.05
CA ASP A 438 3.19 26.15 0.24
C ASP A 438 2.81 27.54 -0.27
N GLN A 439 2.77 28.53 0.62
CA GLN A 439 2.52 29.92 0.20
C GLN A 439 3.57 30.41 -0.81
N GLN A 440 4.84 30.08 -0.59
CA GLN A 440 5.92 30.41 -1.52
C GLN A 440 5.70 29.78 -2.91
N PHE A 441 5.23 28.54 -2.98
CA PHE A 441 4.91 27.86 -4.23
C PHE A 441 3.71 28.49 -4.92
N ILE A 442 2.67 28.85 -4.17
CA ILE A 442 1.48 29.54 -4.70
C ILE A 442 1.89 30.88 -5.33
N ASP A 443 2.66 31.70 -4.61
CA ASP A 443 3.07 33.03 -5.08
C ASP A 443 3.94 32.94 -6.35
N GLN A 444 4.84 31.96 -6.41
CA GLN A 444 5.71 31.72 -7.56
C GLN A 444 5.06 30.86 -8.65
N HIS A 445 3.81 30.47 -8.46
CA HIS A 445 3.07 29.57 -9.34
C HIS A 445 3.77 28.21 -9.56
N LEU A 446 4.55 27.71 -8.60
CA LEU A 446 5.23 26.41 -8.66
C LEU A 446 4.30 25.26 -8.23
N SER A 447 4.58 24.05 -8.70
CA SER A 447 3.80 22.85 -8.35
C SER A 447 4.66 21.59 -8.58
N ILE A 448 4.49 20.59 -7.71
CA ILE A 448 5.23 19.32 -7.71
C ILE A 448 4.33 18.14 -8.10
N GLY A 449 3.74 18.24 -9.29
CA GLY A 449 2.79 17.25 -9.81
C GLY A 449 3.42 15.85 -10.03
N GLY A 450 4.70 15.76 -10.37
CA GLY A 450 5.37 14.46 -10.50
C GLY A 450 5.55 13.77 -9.15
N ALA A 451 5.83 14.53 -8.09
CA ALA A 451 5.89 14.00 -6.73
C ALA A 451 4.51 13.55 -6.23
N ALA A 452 3.45 14.27 -6.61
CA ALA A 452 2.07 13.88 -6.35
C ALA A 452 1.70 12.54 -7.04
N ASP A 453 2.06 12.37 -8.30
CA ASP A 453 1.86 11.10 -9.02
C ASP A 453 2.60 9.94 -8.31
N TYR A 454 3.85 10.15 -7.88
CA TYR A 454 4.58 9.14 -7.11
C TYR A 454 3.98 8.88 -5.72
N LEU A 455 3.36 9.88 -5.08
CA LEU A 455 2.62 9.67 -3.84
C LEU A 455 1.43 8.73 -4.07
N ILE A 456 0.69 8.89 -5.18
CA ILE A 456 -0.39 7.97 -5.58
C ILE A 456 0.17 6.54 -5.73
N LEU A 457 1.28 6.35 -6.45
CA LEU A 457 1.91 5.03 -6.61
C LEU A 457 2.31 4.42 -5.25
N THR A 458 2.88 5.26 -4.37
CA THR A 458 3.34 4.86 -3.04
C THR A 458 2.17 4.46 -2.15
N VAL A 459 1.07 5.23 -2.17
CA VAL A 459 -0.16 4.88 -1.44
C VAL A 459 -0.77 3.61 -2.00
N PHE A 460 -0.83 3.45 -3.33
CA PHE A 460 -1.37 2.25 -3.96
C PHE A 460 -0.64 0.99 -3.47
N ILE A 461 0.69 0.92 -3.59
CA ILE A 461 1.46 -0.22 -3.07
C ILE A 461 1.38 -0.30 -1.54
N GLY A 462 1.39 0.83 -0.84
CA GLY A 462 1.21 0.88 0.61
C GLY A 462 -0.09 0.22 1.06
N ARG A 463 -1.19 0.42 0.31
CA ARG A 463 -2.48 -0.22 0.57
C ARG A 463 -2.48 -1.71 0.22
N LEU A 464 -1.89 -2.11 -0.92
CA LEU A 464 -1.80 -3.53 -1.27
C LEU A 464 -0.94 -4.33 -0.28
N THR A 465 0.06 -3.71 0.33
CA THR A 465 0.98 -4.36 1.28
C THR A 465 0.52 -4.27 2.74
N GLY A 466 -0.51 -3.45 3.04
CA GLY A 466 -1.02 -3.24 4.40
C GLY A 466 -0.25 -2.24 5.25
N LEU A 467 0.47 -1.32 4.60
CA LEU A 467 1.16 -0.18 5.21
C LEU A 467 0.20 1.00 5.53
N LEU A 468 -0.98 1.02 4.88
CA LEU A 468 -2.05 2.02 4.99
C LEU A 468 -3.45 1.42 5.07
#